data_AF-A0A1G3QVZ7-F1
#
_entry.id   AF-A0A1G3QVZ7-F1
#
_cell.length_a   1.000
_cell.length_b   1.000
_cell.length_c   1.000
_cell.angle_alpha   90.00
_cell.angle_beta   90.00
_cell.angle_gamma   90.00
#
_symmetry.space_group_name_H-M   'P 1'
#
loop_
_entity.id
_entity.type
_entity.pdbx_description
1 polymer ?
#
loop_
_entity_poly.entity_id
_entity_poly.type
_entity_poly.pdbx_seq_one_letter_code
_entity_poly.pdbx_strand_id
1 'polypeptide(L)'
;MGEPAKILFFCHLWLFFYNLLIGEEEGSMNIHAGYKKNRKPVYYHKKVKDREIQSLIKDLQSKDGLARQYAREKLVSMGRKVAERLADLLNHPDVILRWEAVKTLSQIADPDSIPLLITALYDKDEDIRWVAGEGLIAIGFPVINPLLDELIKNPGSFFLRKGAHHFFTGSHDYRDYPEISDLISALDAPNAKINTPGAARMVRQALARNNTAAS
;
A
#
# COMPACT_ATOMS: atom_id res chain seq x y z
N MET A 1 34.45 59.29 -1.74
CA MET A 1 35.18 58.14 -1.16
C MET A 1 35.20 58.34 0.34
N GLY A 2 34.48 57.49 1.08
CA GLY A 2 34.29 57.58 2.52
C GLY A 2 33.12 56.67 2.91
N GLU A 3 33.40 55.60 3.65
CA GLU A 3 32.39 54.70 4.23
C GLU A 3 31.40 55.47 5.14
N PRO A 4 30.26 54.87 5.48
CA PRO A 4 30.23 54.27 6.81
C PRO A 4 29.49 52.95 6.94
N ALA A 5 29.96 52.21 7.94
CA ALA A 5 29.45 50.97 8.47
C ALA A 5 28.22 51.16 9.39
N LYS A 6 27.34 50.12 9.37
CA LYS A 6 26.60 49.50 10.49
C LYS A 6 25.66 50.36 11.35
N ILE A 7 24.40 49.93 11.44
CA ILE A 7 23.71 49.56 12.71
C ILE A 7 22.61 48.53 12.39
N LEU A 8 22.54 47.51 13.23
CA LEU A 8 21.66 46.34 13.23
C LEU A 8 20.36 46.57 14.03
N PHE A 9 19.42 45.62 13.86
CA PHE A 9 18.30 45.23 14.74
C PHE A 9 16.96 45.98 14.58
N PHE A 10 15.94 45.31 14.01
CA PHE A 10 14.86 44.68 14.79
C PHE A 10 14.04 43.70 13.93
N CYS A 11 13.79 42.52 14.49
CA CYS A 11 13.14 41.36 13.88
C CYS A 11 11.66 41.26 14.31
N HIS A 12 10.84 40.58 13.49
CA HIS A 12 9.45 40.10 13.71
C HIS A 12 8.28 41.07 13.50
N LEU A 13 7.74 41.12 12.26
CA LEU A 13 6.29 40.98 11.97
C LEU A 13 6.04 40.93 10.44
N TRP A 14 6.15 39.74 9.84
CA TRP A 14 5.85 39.53 8.41
C TRP A 14 4.98 38.26 8.24
N LEU A 15 3.74 38.32 8.74
CA LEU A 15 2.68 37.33 8.47
C LEU A 15 1.29 38.00 8.41
N PHE A 16 1.19 39.15 7.74
CA PHE A 16 -0.07 39.86 7.52
C PHE A 16 -0.36 40.22 6.04
N PHE A 17 0.41 39.67 5.10
CA PHE A 17 0.39 40.12 3.69
C PHE A 17 -0.07 39.10 2.64
N TYR A 18 -0.78 38.01 2.99
CA TYR A 18 -1.19 37.00 2.00
C TYR A 18 -2.67 36.58 2.08
N ASN A 19 -3.59 37.53 2.28
CA ASN A 19 -5.03 37.30 2.14
C ASN A 19 -5.72 38.39 1.32
N LEU A 20 -5.01 38.98 0.37
CA LEU A 20 -5.54 39.98 -0.55
C LEU A 20 -5.17 39.63 -1.99
N LEU A 21 -5.89 38.68 -2.60
CA LEU A 21 -6.05 38.57 -4.05
C LEU A 21 -7.17 37.56 -4.38
N ILE A 22 -8.38 38.12 -4.47
CA ILE A 22 -9.51 37.76 -5.36
C ILE A 22 -10.34 36.52 -4.95
N GLY A 23 -11.66 36.59 -4.79
CA GLY A 23 -12.64 37.67 -4.99
C GLY A 23 -14.05 37.11 -4.74
N GLU A 24 -14.87 37.84 -3.98
CA GLU A 24 -16.30 37.61 -3.83
C GLU A 24 -17.05 38.15 -5.06
N GLU A 25 -18.15 37.52 -5.46
CA GLU A 25 -19.33 38.26 -5.91
C GLU A 25 -20.62 37.65 -5.36
N GLU A 26 -21.38 38.52 -4.70
CA GLU A 26 -22.70 38.29 -4.14
C GLU A 26 -23.78 38.32 -5.24
N GLY A 27 -24.83 37.51 -5.08
CA GLY A 27 -26.10 37.67 -5.78
C GLY A 27 -27.24 37.52 -4.79
N SER A 28 -27.86 38.64 -4.41
CA SER A 28 -28.77 38.77 -3.27
C SER A 28 -30.26 38.76 -3.64
N MET A 29 -31.04 38.16 -2.72
CA MET A 29 -32.44 38.43 -2.35
C MET A 29 -33.61 38.23 -3.34
N ASN A 30 -34.56 37.34 -3.00
CA ASN A 30 -35.79 37.78 -2.29
C ASN A 30 -36.72 36.65 -1.74
N ILE A 31 -37.00 36.78 -0.43
CA ILE A 31 -38.18 36.47 0.41
C ILE A 31 -39.22 35.38 0.04
N HIS A 32 -39.38 34.36 0.91
CA HIS A 32 -40.57 34.09 1.77
C HIS A 32 -40.55 32.66 2.38
N ALA A 33 -40.91 32.59 3.67
CA ALA A 33 -41.43 31.42 4.40
C ALA A 33 -40.55 30.15 4.57
N GLY A 34 -39.79 30.15 5.68
CA GLY A 34 -39.69 29.04 6.63
C GLY A 34 -39.19 27.67 6.17
N TYR A 35 -37.89 27.38 6.32
CA TYR A 35 -37.41 26.01 6.61
C TYR A 35 -36.09 26.05 7.41
N LYS A 36 -36.13 25.60 8.67
CA LYS A 36 -34.92 25.33 9.48
C LYS A 36 -34.11 24.21 8.81
N LYS A 37 -32.85 24.46 8.43
CA LYS A 37 -31.91 23.38 8.09
C LYS A 37 -30.54 23.63 8.71
N ASN A 38 -30.44 23.28 9.99
CA ASN A 38 -29.17 22.91 10.62
C ASN A 38 -28.59 21.68 9.88
N ARG A 39 -27.74 21.89 8.88
CA ARG A 39 -26.85 20.84 8.39
C ARG A 39 -25.44 21.17 8.86
N LYS A 40 -25.02 20.56 9.97
CA LYS A 40 -23.63 20.61 10.44
C LYS A 40 -22.71 20.05 9.33
N PRO A 41 -21.68 20.78 8.86
CA PRO A 41 -20.91 20.37 7.70
C PRO A 41 -19.91 19.26 8.06
N VAL A 42 -19.84 18.24 7.19
CA VAL A 42 -18.71 17.33 6.83
C VAL A 42 -17.90 16.57 7.94
N TYR A 43 -17.85 17.03 9.19
CA TYR A 43 -17.07 16.39 10.27
C TYR A 43 -17.65 15.05 10.76
N TYR A 44 -18.96 14.84 10.65
CA TYR A 44 -19.61 13.64 11.18
C TYR A 44 -19.36 12.38 10.33
N HIS A 45 -19.25 12.51 9.01
CA HIS A 45 -19.18 11.35 8.11
C HIS A 45 -17.82 10.63 8.14
N LYS A 46 -16.72 11.39 8.18
CA LYS A 46 -15.36 10.80 8.29
C LYS A 46 -15.19 10.04 9.62
N LYS A 47 -15.65 10.66 10.73
CA LYS A 47 -15.56 10.07 12.08
C LYS A 47 -16.41 8.81 12.26
N VAL A 48 -17.56 8.71 11.59
CA VAL A 48 -18.41 7.50 11.61
C VAL A 48 -17.73 6.35 10.86
N LYS A 49 -17.13 6.63 9.69
CA LYS A 49 -16.40 5.60 8.92
C LYS A 49 -15.19 5.06 9.67
N ASP A 50 -14.46 5.91 10.39
CA ASP A 50 -13.32 5.46 11.20
C ASP A 50 -13.75 4.53 12.35
N ARG A 51 -14.89 4.80 12.99
CA ARG A 51 -15.45 3.93 14.04
C ARG A 51 -15.95 2.60 13.48
N GLU A 52 -16.55 2.63 12.30
CA GLU A 52 -17.03 1.42 11.62
C GLU A 52 -15.85 0.51 11.28
N ILE A 53 -14.78 1.05 10.67
CA ILE A 53 -13.55 0.29 10.38
C ILE A 53 -12.95 -0.30 11.66
N GLN A 54 -12.88 0.48 12.75
CA GLN A 54 -12.37 -0.03 14.03
C GLN A 54 -13.23 -1.17 14.60
N SER A 55 -14.56 -1.07 14.48
CA SER A 55 -15.47 -2.15 14.90
C SER A 55 -15.24 -3.40 14.08
N LEU A 56 -15.14 -3.29 12.76
CA LEU A 56 -14.91 -4.42 11.88
C LEU A 56 -13.54 -5.06 12.12
N ILE A 57 -12.49 -4.26 12.36
CA ILE A 57 -11.16 -4.78 12.74
C ILE A 57 -11.23 -5.59 14.04
N LYS A 58 -12.02 -5.13 15.02
CA LYS A 58 -12.24 -5.90 16.25
C LYS A 58 -12.96 -7.23 15.97
N ASP A 59 -13.92 -7.23 15.06
CA ASP A 59 -14.67 -8.42 14.68
C ASP A 59 -13.82 -9.45 13.91
N LEU A 60 -12.70 -9.04 13.28
CA LEU A 60 -11.70 -9.96 12.72
C LEU A 60 -11.04 -10.85 13.78
N GLN A 61 -11.11 -10.50 15.06
CA GLN A 61 -10.61 -11.32 16.17
C GLN A 61 -11.70 -12.19 16.80
N SER A 62 -12.93 -12.15 16.27
CA SER A 62 -14.02 -12.94 16.81
C SER A 62 -13.67 -14.43 16.78
N LYS A 63 -14.10 -15.19 17.80
CA LYS A 63 -13.98 -16.66 17.79
C LYS A 63 -14.89 -17.29 16.74
N ASP A 64 -15.99 -16.62 16.40
CA ASP A 64 -16.91 -17.02 15.34
C ASP A 64 -16.31 -16.73 13.97
N GLY A 65 -16.07 -17.79 13.18
CA GLY A 65 -15.52 -17.68 11.84
C GLY A 65 -16.43 -16.96 10.85
N LEU A 66 -17.75 -17.04 11.02
CA LEU A 66 -18.70 -16.32 10.17
C LEU A 66 -18.65 -14.82 10.44
N ALA A 67 -18.54 -14.43 11.71
CA ALA A 67 -18.35 -13.03 12.09
C ALA A 67 -17.05 -12.46 11.50
N ARG A 68 -15.94 -13.21 11.55
CA ARG A 68 -14.67 -12.80 10.93
C ARG A 68 -14.80 -12.62 9.42
N GLN A 69 -15.42 -13.60 8.75
CA GLN A 69 -15.63 -13.53 7.30
C GLN A 69 -16.49 -12.32 6.92
N TYR A 70 -17.61 -12.09 7.62
CA TYR A 70 -18.46 -10.93 7.38
C TYR A 70 -17.69 -9.61 7.56
N ALA A 71 -16.91 -9.51 8.64
CA ALA A 71 -16.10 -8.33 8.90
C ALA A 71 -15.08 -8.08 7.78
N ARG A 72 -14.38 -9.13 7.33
CA ARG A 72 -13.45 -9.08 6.20
C ARG A 72 -14.15 -8.63 4.92
N GLU A 73 -15.27 -9.24 4.54
CA GLU A 73 -16.01 -8.88 3.32
C GLU A 73 -16.46 -7.42 3.34
N LYS A 74 -16.90 -6.91 4.49
CA LYS A 74 -17.22 -5.49 4.65
C LYS A 74 -15.99 -4.61 4.49
N LEU A 75 -14.87 -4.94 5.11
CA LEU A 75 -13.61 -4.20 4.95
C LEU A 75 -13.13 -4.20 3.48
N VAL A 76 -13.20 -5.34 2.79
CA VAL A 76 -12.88 -5.45 1.36
C VAL A 76 -13.77 -4.53 0.52
N SER A 77 -15.08 -4.49 0.81
CA SER A 77 -16.02 -3.61 0.09
C SER A 77 -15.75 -2.12 0.26
N MET A 78 -14.98 -1.72 1.29
CA MET A 78 -14.55 -0.34 1.52
C MET A 78 -13.28 0.03 0.72
N GLY A 79 -12.58 -0.95 0.15
CA GLY A 79 -11.45 -0.80 -0.77
C GLY A 79 -10.21 -0.15 -0.17
N ARG A 80 -9.44 0.58 -1.00
CA ARG A 80 -8.13 1.17 -0.69
C ARG A 80 -8.03 1.87 0.66
N LYS A 81 -9.09 2.56 1.09
CA LYS A 81 -9.10 3.34 2.36
C LYS A 81 -8.83 2.49 3.60
N VAL A 82 -9.06 1.18 3.52
CA VAL A 82 -8.81 0.25 4.61
C VAL A 82 -7.35 -0.20 4.65
N ALA A 83 -6.64 -0.22 3.51
CA ALA A 83 -5.29 -0.80 3.44
C ALA A 83 -4.32 -0.15 4.44
N GLU A 84 -4.32 1.18 4.55
CA GLU A 84 -3.51 1.93 5.52
C GLU A 84 -3.83 1.57 6.98
N ARG A 85 -5.10 1.25 7.27
CA ARG A 85 -5.57 0.91 8.63
C ARG A 85 -5.19 -0.51 9.05
N LEU A 86 -4.83 -1.37 8.10
CA LEU A 86 -4.45 -2.76 8.37
C LEU A 86 -2.94 -2.95 8.53
N ALA A 87 -2.12 -1.94 8.19
CA ALA A 87 -0.66 -2.04 8.25
C ALA A 87 -0.15 -2.45 9.64
N ASP A 88 -0.67 -1.85 10.70
CA ASP A 88 -0.26 -2.15 12.08
C ASP A 88 -0.66 -3.58 12.51
N LEU A 89 -1.71 -4.14 11.89
CA LEU A 89 -2.20 -5.48 12.23
C LEU A 89 -1.27 -6.58 11.72
N LEU A 90 -0.42 -6.29 10.74
CA LEU A 90 0.53 -7.25 10.18
C LEU A 90 1.64 -7.67 11.15
N ASN A 91 1.81 -6.94 12.25
CA ASN A 91 2.78 -7.28 13.31
C ASN A 91 2.09 -7.67 14.63
N HIS A 92 0.77 -7.87 14.59
CA HIS A 92 0.00 -8.18 15.79
C HIS A 92 0.38 -9.57 16.37
N PRO A 93 0.47 -9.75 17.70
CA PRO A 93 0.84 -11.04 18.29
C PRO A 93 -0.12 -12.18 17.95
N ASP A 94 -1.41 -11.87 17.82
CA ASP A 94 -2.47 -12.81 17.39
C ASP A 94 -2.34 -13.17 15.90
N VAL A 95 -2.06 -14.45 15.62
CA VAL A 95 -1.88 -14.98 14.27
C VAL A 95 -3.16 -14.90 13.44
N ILE A 96 -4.33 -15.06 14.05
CA ILE A 96 -5.61 -14.99 13.33
C ILE A 96 -5.81 -13.57 12.80
N LEU A 97 -5.54 -12.57 13.64
CA LEU A 97 -5.67 -11.18 13.24
C LEU A 97 -4.67 -10.79 12.14
N ARG A 98 -3.42 -11.26 12.22
CA ARG A 98 -2.44 -11.05 11.13
C ARG A 98 -2.92 -11.68 9.83
N TRP A 99 -3.39 -12.94 9.90
CA TRP A 99 -3.91 -13.66 8.74
C TRP A 99 -5.11 -12.93 8.11
N GLU A 100 -6.06 -12.49 8.92
CA GLU A 100 -7.23 -11.74 8.45
C GLU A 100 -6.84 -10.39 7.81
N ALA A 101 -5.86 -9.68 8.37
CA ALA A 101 -5.34 -8.46 7.79
C ALA A 101 -4.71 -8.71 6.41
N VAL A 102 -3.82 -9.72 6.29
CA VAL A 102 -3.20 -10.09 5.00
C VAL A 102 -4.25 -10.58 4.00
N LYS A 103 -5.22 -11.39 4.44
CA LYS A 103 -6.31 -11.86 3.58
C LYS A 103 -7.17 -10.73 3.06
N THR A 104 -7.48 -9.75 3.92
CA THR A 104 -8.23 -8.56 3.53
C THR A 104 -7.46 -7.74 2.51
N LEU A 105 -6.17 -7.45 2.73
CA LEU A 105 -5.32 -6.74 1.76
C LEU A 105 -5.24 -7.48 0.42
N SER A 106 -5.09 -8.81 0.47
CA SER A 106 -5.02 -9.67 -0.72
C SER A 106 -6.32 -9.63 -1.54
N GLN A 107 -7.48 -9.58 -0.88
CA GLN A 107 -8.79 -9.48 -1.54
C GLN A 107 -9.10 -8.08 -2.05
N ILE A 108 -8.56 -7.04 -1.40
CA ILE A 108 -8.62 -5.66 -1.92
C ILE A 108 -7.79 -5.54 -3.21
N ALA A 109 -6.65 -6.24 -3.29
CA ALA A 109 -5.76 -6.27 -4.45
C ALA A 109 -5.36 -4.87 -4.97
N ASP A 110 -5.16 -3.92 -4.04
CA ASP A 110 -4.74 -2.57 -4.39
C ASP A 110 -3.21 -2.48 -4.46
N PRO A 111 -2.62 -1.89 -5.51
CA PRO A 111 -1.17 -1.75 -5.66
C PRO A 111 -0.46 -1.03 -4.49
N ASP A 112 -1.15 -0.16 -3.75
CA ASP A 112 -0.56 0.50 -2.57
C ASP A 112 -0.29 -0.50 -1.43
N SER A 113 -0.88 -1.71 -1.50
CA SER A 113 -0.67 -2.81 -0.53
C SER A 113 0.56 -3.66 -0.82
N ILE A 114 1.26 -3.46 -1.95
CA ILE A 114 2.42 -4.28 -2.34
C ILE A 114 3.51 -4.31 -1.26
N PRO A 115 3.95 -3.18 -0.65
CA PRO A 115 4.98 -3.21 0.39
C PRO A 115 4.56 -4.01 1.63
N LEU A 116 3.27 -3.95 1.96
CA LEU A 116 2.69 -4.68 3.09
C LEU A 116 2.65 -6.19 2.83
N LEU A 117 2.23 -6.59 1.62
CA LEU A 117 2.20 -8.00 1.23
C LEU A 117 3.60 -8.59 1.08
N ILE A 118 4.58 -7.84 0.55
CA ILE A 118 5.99 -8.25 0.53
C ILE A 118 6.52 -8.47 1.94
N THR A 119 6.15 -7.60 2.89
CA THR A 119 6.52 -7.79 4.31
C THR A 119 5.89 -9.06 4.89
N ALA A 120 4.63 -9.35 4.55
CA ALA A 120 3.94 -10.57 4.99
C ALA A 120 4.56 -11.88 4.45
N LEU A 121 5.35 -11.84 3.36
CA LEU A 121 6.14 -12.99 2.91
C LEU A 121 7.21 -13.43 3.92
N TYR A 122 7.54 -12.59 4.90
CA TYR A 122 8.47 -12.90 5.98
C TYR A 122 7.78 -13.40 7.26
N ASP A 123 6.45 -13.53 7.28
CA ASP A 123 5.74 -14.00 8.48
C ASP A 123 6.23 -15.40 8.87
N LYS A 124 6.28 -15.65 10.18
CA LYS A 124 6.62 -16.96 10.74
C LYS A 124 5.60 -18.03 10.37
N ASP A 125 4.35 -17.62 10.20
CA ASP A 125 3.23 -18.49 9.86
C ASP A 125 3.15 -18.76 8.36
N GLU A 126 3.04 -20.02 7.97
CA GLU A 126 3.04 -20.43 6.57
C GLU A 126 1.78 -20.01 5.82
N ASP A 127 0.62 -20.08 6.47
CA ASP A 127 -0.65 -19.71 5.84
C ASP A 127 -0.67 -18.21 5.52
N ILE A 128 -0.06 -17.39 6.38
CA ILE A 128 0.09 -15.95 6.14
C ILE A 128 0.98 -15.69 4.91
N ARG A 129 2.13 -16.38 4.81
CA ARG A 129 3.02 -16.25 3.65
C ARG A 129 2.33 -16.67 2.35
N TRP A 130 1.57 -17.76 2.39
CA TRP A 130 0.80 -18.25 1.25
C TRP A 130 -0.22 -17.20 0.79
N VAL A 131 -1.04 -16.69 1.71
CA VAL A 131 -2.06 -15.68 1.39
C VAL A 131 -1.42 -14.39 0.88
N ALA A 132 -0.28 -13.98 1.42
CA ALA A 132 0.46 -12.83 0.90
C ALA A 132 0.89 -13.04 -0.56
N GLY A 133 1.39 -14.24 -0.90
CA GLY A 133 1.71 -14.62 -2.28
C GLY A 133 0.49 -14.57 -3.21
N GLU A 134 -0.66 -15.08 -2.77
CA GLU A 134 -1.93 -14.98 -3.51
C GLU A 134 -2.35 -13.52 -3.74
N GLY A 135 -2.18 -12.65 -2.74
CA GLY A 135 -2.44 -11.22 -2.86
C GLY A 135 -1.54 -10.54 -3.89
N LEU A 136 -0.25 -10.88 -3.90
CA LEU A 136 0.69 -10.39 -4.91
C LEU A 136 0.31 -10.86 -6.33
N ILE A 137 -0.10 -12.12 -6.48
CA ILE A 137 -0.60 -12.65 -7.77
C ILE A 137 -1.85 -11.88 -8.22
N ALA A 138 -2.79 -11.63 -7.31
CA ALA A 138 -4.01 -10.88 -7.61
C ALA A 138 -3.75 -9.43 -8.05
N ILE A 139 -2.68 -8.80 -7.55
CA ILE A 139 -2.25 -7.46 -7.98
C ILE A 139 -1.56 -7.49 -9.36
N GLY A 140 -0.75 -8.50 -9.64
CA GLY A 140 -0.13 -8.72 -10.95
C GLY A 140 1.09 -7.83 -11.24
N PHE A 141 1.18 -7.30 -12.47
CA PHE A 141 2.38 -6.63 -13.03
C PHE A 141 3.03 -5.56 -12.13
N PRO A 142 2.29 -4.71 -11.40
CA PRO A 142 2.89 -3.71 -10.50
C PRO A 142 3.81 -4.29 -9.42
N VAL A 143 3.69 -5.57 -9.07
CA VAL A 143 4.50 -6.26 -8.04
C VAL A 143 5.94 -6.48 -8.48
N ILE A 144 6.19 -6.63 -9.79
CA ILE A 144 7.47 -7.17 -10.28
C ILE A 144 8.66 -6.35 -9.76
N ASN A 145 8.70 -5.05 -10.03
CA ASN A 145 9.85 -4.22 -9.65
C ASN A 145 10.05 -4.16 -8.12
N PRO A 146 9.02 -3.88 -7.29
CA PRO A 146 9.15 -3.96 -5.83
C PRO A 146 9.69 -5.30 -5.32
N LEU A 147 9.21 -6.41 -5.87
CA LEU A 147 9.63 -7.76 -5.46
C LEU A 147 11.08 -8.06 -5.90
N LEU A 148 11.48 -7.65 -7.11
CA LEU A 148 12.86 -7.78 -7.59
C LEU A 148 13.83 -6.97 -6.72
N ASP A 149 13.46 -5.74 -6.35
CA ASP A 149 14.28 -4.90 -5.48
C ASP A 149 14.45 -5.53 -4.09
N GLU A 150 13.40 -6.11 -3.54
CA GLU A 150 13.45 -6.83 -2.27
C GLU A 150 14.33 -8.10 -2.37
N LEU A 151 14.25 -8.85 -3.47
CA LEU A 151 15.12 -10.02 -3.73
C LEU A 151 16.59 -9.65 -3.85
N ILE A 152 16.91 -8.48 -4.41
CA ILE A 152 18.28 -7.96 -4.49
C ILE A 152 18.79 -7.56 -3.11
N LYS A 153 17.94 -6.93 -2.29
CA LYS A 153 18.27 -6.46 -0.95
C LYS A 153 18.44 -7.61 0.05
N ASN A 154 17.54 -8.60 0.00
CA ASN A 154 17.44 -9.69 0.96
C ASN A 154 17.53 -11.09 0.32
N PRO A 155 18.55 -11.37 -0.52
CA PRO A 155 18.60 -12.61 -1.30
C PRO A 155 18.78 -13.87 -0.46
N GLY A 156 19.22 -13.72 0.79
CA GLY A 156 19.39 -14.83 1.74
C GLY A 156 18.08 -15.36 2.29
N SER A 157 16.99 -14.59 2.24
CA SER A 157 15.71 -14.99 2.83
C SER A 157 15.07 -16.15 2.06
N PHE A 158 14.96 -17.32 2.71
CA PHE A 158 14.28 -18.48 2.12
C PHE A 158 12.80 -18.19 1.86
N PHE A 159 12.11 -17.58 2.82
CA PHE A 159 10.68 -17.28 2.72
C PHE A 159 10.37 -16.29 1.60
N LEU A 160 11.17 -15.23 1.47
CA LEU A 160 11.03 -14.28 0.36
C LEU A 160 11.19 -15.00 -0.98
N ARG A 161 12.23 -15.84 -1.15
CA ARG A 161 12.45 -16.56 -2.40
C ARG A 161 11.31 -17.51 -2.74
N LYS A 162 10.75 -18.23 -1.75
CA LYS A 162 9.58 -19.09 -1.95
C LYS A 162 8.33 -18.30 -2.32
N GLY A 163 8.08 -17.17 -1.66
CA GLY A 163 6.98 -16.26 -2.00
C GLY A 163 7.12 -15.69 -3.41
N ALA A 164 8.34 -15.30 -3.78
CA ALA A 164 8.62 -14.82 -5.13
C ALA A 164 8.45 -15.92 -6.19
N HIS A 165 8.93 -17.13 -5.91
CA HIS A 165 8.71 -18.29 -6.78
C HIS A 165 7.21 -18.50 -7.01
N HIS A 166 6.41 -18.49 -5.94
CA HIS A 166 4.96 -18.62 -6.02
C HIS A 166 4.32 -17.53 -6.89
N PHE A 167 4.72 -16.27 -6.69
CA PHE A 167 4.24 -15.16 -7.52
C PHE A 167 4.56 -15.34 -9.01
N PHE A 168 5.81 -15.65 -9.37
CA PHE A 168 6.23 -15.77 -10.76
C PHE A 168 5.68 -17.02 -11.46
N THR A 169 5.36 -18.08 -10.71
CA THR A 169 4.74 -19.30 -11.27
C THR A 169 3.20 -19.22 -11.32
N GLY A 170 2.58 -18.45 -10.42
CA GLY A 170 1.13 -18.28 -10.35
C GLY A 170 0.56 -17.25 -11.33
N SER A 171 1.34 -16.25 -11.75
CA SER A 171 0.90 -15.29 -12.76
C SER A 171 1.10 -15.82 -14.18
N HIS A 172 0.05 -15.76 -15.00
CA HIS A 172 0.08 -16.23 -16.39
C HIS A 172 0.75 -15.22 -17.34
N ASP A 173 0.91 -13.98 -16.90
CA ASP A 173 1.32 -12.84 -17.72
C ASP A 173 2.83 -12.85 -18.08
N TYR A 174 3.58 -13.80 -17.52
CA TYR A 174 5.05 -13.78 -17.51
C TYR A 174 5.70 -14.95 -18.26
N ARG A 175 4.91 -15.85 -18.85
CA ARG A 175 5.42 -17.07 -19.51
C ARG A 175 6.34 -16.78 -20.70
N ASP A 176 6.16 -15.64 -21.36
CA ASP A 176 6.91 -15.27 -22.56
C ASP A 176 8.25 -14.58 -22.25
N TYR A 177 8.59 -14.39 -20.98
CA TYR A 177 9.85 -13.76 -20.56
C TYR A 177 10.87 -14.83 -20.15
N PRO A 178 11.83 -15.20 -21.02
CA PRO A 178 12.83 -16.22 -20.68
C PRO A 178 13.65 -15.85 -19.44
N GLU A 179 13.90 -14.56 -19.20
CA GLU A 179 14.61 -14.09 -18.01
C GLU A 179 13.84 -14.41 -16.71
N ILE A 180 12.50 -14.50 -16.76
CA ILE A 180 11.69 -14.90 -15.60
C ILE A 180 11.86 -16.38 -15.32
N SER A 181 11.97 -17.23 -16.35
CA SER A 181 12.31 -18.66 -16.18
C SER A 181 13.68 -18.84 -15.53
N ASP A 182 14.67 -18.06 -15.95
CA ASP A 182 16.01 -18.07 -15.35
C ASP A 182 15.98 -17.60 -13.89
N LEU A 183 15.18 -16.58 -13.59
CA LEU A 183 14.96 -16.11 -12.21
C LEU A 183 14.31 -17.19 -11.35
N ILE A 184 13.23 -17.83 -11.80
CA ILE A 184 12.56 -18.91 -11.06
C ILE A 184 13.57 -20.01 -10.73
N SER A 185 14.37 -20.43 -11.70
CA SER A 185 15.43 -21.43 -11.49
C SER A 185 16.47 -20.96 -10.47
N ALA A 186 16.85 -19.69 -10.49
CA ALA A 186 17.81 -19.11 -9.55
C ALA A 186 17.27 -19.01 -8.11
N LEU A 187 15.95 -18.85 -7.92
CA LEU A 187 15.31 -18.75 -6.60
C LEU A 187 15.40 -20.07 -5.81
N ASP A 188 15.33 -21.21 -6.50
CA ASP A 188 15.36 -22.55 -5.90
C ASP A 188 16.75 -23.21 -5.90
N ALA A 189 17.73 -22.59 -6.56
CA ALA A 189 19.08 -23.15 -6.65
C ALA A 189 19.73 -23.33 -5.27
N PRO A 190 20.61 -24.34 -5.07
CA PRO A 190 21.33 -24.52 -3.81
C PRO A 190 22.14 -23.28 -3.38
N ASN A 191 22.62 -22.49 -4.35
CA ASN A 191 23.31 -21.22 -4.16
C ASN A 191 22.43 -20.00 -4.47
N ALA A 192 21.10 -20.10 -4.26
CA ALA A 192 20.13 -19.06 -4.60
C ALA A 192 20.49 -17.68 -4.02
N LYS A 193 21.06 -17.62 -2.80
CA LYS A 193 21.53 -16.35 -2.20
C LYS A 193 22.52 -15.59 -3.10
N ILE A 194 23.34 -16.30 -3.86
CA ILE A 194 24.36 -15.72 -4.75
C ILE A 194 23.75 -15.39 -6.11
N ASN A 195 22.91 -16.28 -6.66
CA ASN A 195 22.41 -16.16 -8.03
C ASN A 195 21.20 -15.22 -8.15
N THR A 196 20.32 -15.20 -7.14
CA THR A 196 19.04 -14.47 -7.15
C THR A 196 19.22 -12.98 -7.51
N PRO A 197 20.16 -12.21 -6.90
CA PRO A 197 20.35 -10.82 -7.28
C PRO A 197 20.78 -10.61 -8.72
N GLY A 198 21.53 -11.56 -9.30
CA GLY A 198 21.95 -11.52 -10.70
C GLY A 198 20.77 -11.67 -11.64
N ALA A 199 19.99 -12.74 -11.46
CA ALA A 199 18.82 -13.01 -12.26
C ALA A 199 17.75 -11.91 -12.12
N ALA A 200 17.53 -11.40 -10.90
CA ALA A 200 16.57 -10.32 -10.67
C ALA A 200 16.93 -9.04 -11.43
N ARG A 201 18.22 -8.70 -11.49
CA ARG A 201 18.71 -7.55 -12.29
C ARG A 201 18.51 -7.77 -13.80
N MET A 202 18.67 -9.00 -14.28
CA MET A 202 18.45 -9.33 -15.70
C MET A 202 16.99 -9.14 -16.09
N VAL A 203 16.04 -9.64 -15.29
CA VAL A 203 14.60 -9.42 -15.51
C VAL A 203 14.29 -7.93 -15.57
N ARG A 204 14.80 -7.14 -14.61
CA ARG A 204 14.56 -5.69 -14.58
C ARG A 204 15.10 -4.99 -15.84
N GLN A 205 16.25 -5.41 -16.35
CA GLN A 205 16.82 -4.87 -17.59
C GLN A 205 16.00 -5.27 -18.82
N ALA A 206 15.51 -6.51 -18.89
CA ALA A 206 14.68 -7.00 -19.98
C ALA A 206 13.35 -6.22 -20.07
N LEU A 207 12.67 -6.03 -18.93
CA LEU A 207 11.44 -5.25 -18.86
C LEU A 207 11.64 -3.78 -19.28
N ALA A 208 12.76 -3.17 -18.90
CA ALA A 208 13.09 -1.81 -19.32
C ALA A 208 13.29 -1.69 -20.84
N ARG A 209 13.97 -2.66 -21.47
CA ARG A 209 14.20 -2.69 -22.92
C ARG A 209 12.89 -2.79 -23.70
N ASN A 210 11.97 -3.63 -23.27
CA ASN A 210 10.69 -3.83 -23.95
C ASN A 210 9.81 -2.58 -23.91
N ASN A 211 9.82 -1.84 -22.80
CA ASN A 211 9.10 -0.56 -22.71
C ASN A 211 9.69 0.51 -23.63
N THR A 212 11.01 0.56 -23.80
CA THR A 212 11.67 1.51 -24.70
C THR A 212 11.50 1.16 -26.19
N ALA A 213 11.27 -0.10 -26.53
CA ALA A 213 11.06 -0.54 -27.92
C ALA A 213 9.61 -0.32 -28.40
N ALA A 214 8.67 -0.11 -27.48
CA ALA A 214 7.25 0.12 -27.75
C ALA A 214 6.82 1.60 -27.73
N SER A 215 7.78 2.52 -27.50
CA SER A 215 7.57 3.99 -27.48
C SER A 215 8.27 4.65 -28.66
#